data_AF-E9CQS1-F1
#
_entry.id   AF-E9CQS1-F1
#
_cell.length_a   1.000
_cell.length_b   1.000
_cell.length_c   1.000
_cell.angle_alpha   90.00
_cell.angle_beta   90.00
_cell.angle_gamma   90.00
#
_symmetry.space_group_name_H-M   'P 1'
#
loop_
_entity.id
_entity.type
_entity.pdbx_description
1 polymer ?
#
loop_
_entity_poly.entity_id
_entity_poly.type
_entity_poly.pdbx_seq_one_letter_code
_entity_poly.pdbx_strand_id
1 'polypeptide(L)' 'IVVRPKLFACTGCDFKIWSTIAEKKLTTKQVETLINKGKTSEIKGFISKKTGKPFSAILVLQDKTTGKVG' A
#
# COMPACT_ATOMS: atom_id res chain seq x y z
N ILE A 1 -2.55 11.66 9.46
CA ILE A 1 -2.30 10.24 9.11
C ILE A 1 -1.45 9.65 10.22
N VAL A 2 -1.96 8.64 10.93
CA VAL A 2 -1.18 7.90 11.93
C VAL A 2 -0.30 6.89 11.19
N VAL A 3 1.00 7.13 11.20
CA VAL A 3 1.98 6.18 10.66
C VAL A 3 2.34 5.23 11.79
N ARG A 4 1.75 4.04 11.82
CA ARG A 4 2.19 2.95 12.68
C ARG A 4 3.24 2.13 11.94
N PRO A 5 4.23 1.53 12.62
CA PRO A 5 5.38 0.87 11.99
C PRO A 5 5.03 -0.29 11.04
N LYS A 6 3.80 -0.82 11.11
CA LYS A 6 3.27 -1.89 10.25
C LYS A 6 1.99 -1.51 9.48
N LEU A 7 1.42 -0.33 9.76
CA LEU A 7 0.09 0.06 9.29
C LEU A 7 0.02 1.57 9.10
N PHE A 8 -0.35 2.04 7.91
CA PHE A 8 -0.70 3.44 7.71
C PHE A 8 -2.20 3.57 7.87
N ALA A 9 -2.61 4.32 8.89
CA ALA A 9 -4.01 4.54 9.22
C ALA A 9 -4.33 6.03 9.19
N CYS A 10 -5.48 6.42 8.64
CA CYS A 10 -5.95 7.79 8.79
C CYS A 10 -6.64 7.95 10.16
N THR A 11 -6.33 9.00 10.91
CA THR A 11 -6.88 9.21 12.27
C THR A 11 -8.36 9.61 12.30
N GLY A 12 -9.01 9.72 11.14
CA GLY A 12 -10.42 10.12 11.00
C GLY A 12 -11.13 9.43 9.83
N CYS A 13 -10.57 8.35 9.30
CA CYS A 13 -11.22 7.52 8.28
C CYS A 13 -10.91 6.06 8.60
N ASP A 14 -11.79 5.12 8.21
CA ASP A 14 -11.56 3.67 8.27
C ASP A 14 -10.43 3.17 7.36
N PHE A 15 -9.64 4.09 6.81
CA PHE A 15 -8.50 3.86 5.97
C PHE A 15 -7.38 3.19 6.76
N LYS A 16 -7.15 1.90 6.49
CA LYS A 16 -6.04 1.12 7.05
C LYS A 16 -5.34 0.37 5.92
N ILE A 17 -4.10 0.77 5.61
CA ILE A 17 -3.26 0.04 4.66
C ILE A 17 -2.07 -0.59 5.39
N TRP A 18 -1.71 -1.80 4.98
CA TRP A 18 -0.53 -2.48 5.50
C TRP A 18 0.72 -1.90 4.83
N SER A 19 1.76 -1.64 5.62
CA SER A 19 3.05 -1.20 5.06
C SER A 19 3.75 -2.31 4.27
N THR A 20 3.32 -3.56 4.48
CA THR A 20 3.86 -4.75 3.84
C THR A 20 2.79 -5.38 2.97
N ILE A 21 3.01 -5.41 1.66
CA ILE A 21 2.11 -6.01 0.68
C ILE A 21 2.94 -6.95 -0.19
N ALA A 22 2.45 -8.17 -0.43
CA ALA A 22 3.15 -9.19 -1.21
C ALA A 22 4.61 -9.37 -0.73
N GLU A 23 4.79 -9.58 0.58
CA GLU A 23 6.08 -9.77 1.27
C GLU A 23 7.10 -8.63 1.11
N LYS A 24 6.68 -7.51 0.52
CA LYS A 24 7.51 -6.33 0.31
C LYS A 24 7.04 -5.18 1.19
N LYS A 25 7.99 -4.54 1.86
CA LYS A 25 7.75 -3.27 2.55
C LYS A 25 7.68 -2.14 1.52
N LEU A 26 6.54 -1.46 1.48
CA LEU A 26 6.31 -0.25 0.69
C LEU A 26 7.16 0.89 1.21
N THR A 27 7.69 1.71 0.31
CA THR A 27 8.43 2.90 0.69
C THR A 27 7.48 4.02 1.11
N THR A 28 7.89 4.87 2.05
CA THR A 28 7.08 6.01 2.53
C THR A 28 6.54 6.86 1.38
N LYS A 29 7.38 7.15 0.37
CA LYS A 29 6.98 7.89 -0.85
C LYS A 29 5.83 7.23 -1.61
N GLN A 30 5.86 5.90 -1.75
CA GLN A 30 4.81 5.15 -2.44
C GLN A 30 3.52 5.21 -1.65
N VAL A 31 3.61 5.04 -0.34
CA VAL A 31 2.46 5.13 0.56
C VAL A 31 1.87 6.53 0.59
N GLU A 32 2.68 7.57 0.66
CA GLU A 32 2.22 8.95 0.58
C GLU A 32 1.50 9.22 -0.74
N THR A 33 2.02 8.69 -1.86
CA THR A 33 1.38 8.81 -3.17
C THR A 33 0.07 8.05 -3.20
N LEU A 34 0.02 6.84 -2.63
CA LEU A 34 -1.20 6.05 -2.49
C LEU A 34 -2.26 6.86 -1.73
N ILE A 35 -1.92 7.37 -0.55
CA ILE A 35 -2.86 8.08 0.33
C ILE A 35 -3.31 9.41 -0.31
N ASN A 36 -2.40 10.17 -0.93
CA ASN A 36 -2.74 11.44 -1.57
C ASN A 36 -3.53 11.25 -2.87
N LYS A 37 -3.01 10.44 -3.80
CA LYS A 37 -3.55 10.28 -5.16
C LYS A 37 -4.58 9.16 -5.30
N GLY A 38 -4.72 8.29 -4.32
CA GLY A 38 -5.54 7.07 -4.44
C GLY A 38 -4.86 5.96 -5.24
N LYS A 39 -3.61 6.12 -5.68
CA LYS A 39 -2.85 5.11 -6.44
C LYS A 39 -1.36 5.30 -6.22
N THR A 40 -0.61 4.20 -6.19
CA THR A 40 0.85 4.26 -6.26
C THR A 40 1.32 4.37 -7.70
N SER A 41 2.58 4.75 -7.88
CA SER A 41 3.29 4.43 -9.11
C SER A 41 3.63 2.93 -9.16
N GLU A 42 4.08 2.45 -10.31
CA GLU A 42 4.57 1.08 -10.47
C GLU A 42 5.64 0.77 -9.41
N ILE A 43 5.33 -0.18 -8.54
CA ILE A 43 6.21 -0.62 -7.47
C ILE A 43 6.83 -1.91 -7.94
N LYS A 44 8.16 -1.88 -8.12
CA LYS A 44 8.95 -3.05 -8.48
C LYS A 44 9.40 -3.77 -7.22
N GLY A 45 9.39 -5.09 -7.26
CA GLY A 45 9.89 -5.94 -6.18
C GLY A 45 8.82 -6.42 -5.20
N PHE A 46 7.55 -6.45 -5.59
CA PHE A 46 6.56 -7.26 -4.89
C PHE A 46 6.90 -8.73 -5.06
N ILE A 47 6.84 -9.52 -4.00
CA ILE A 47 7.12 -10.95 -4.07
C ILE A 47 5.78 -11.68 -4.11
N SER A 48 5.54 -12.43 -5.18
CA SER A 48 4.30 -13.19 -5.29
C SER A 48 4.30 -14.32 -4.27
N LYS A 49 3.40 -14.27 -3.28
CA LYS A 49 3.30 -15.32 -2.24
C LYS A 49 3.05 -16.73 -2.83
N LYS A 50 2.52 -16.79 -4.06
CA LYS A 50 2.31 -18.03 -4.82
C LYS A 50 3.56 -18.59 -5.52
N THR A 51 4.51 -17.74 -5.89
CA THR A 51 5.61 -18.13 -6.80
C THR A 51 7.00 -17.71 -6.30
N GLY A 52 7.07 -16.91 -5.24
CA GLY A 52 8.33 -16.37 -4.69
C GLY A 52 9.06 -15.39 -5.62
N LYS A 53 8.49 -15.06 -6.79
CA LYS A 53 9.14 -14.21 -7.78
C LYS A 53 8.84 -12.73 -7.54
N PRO A 54 9.84 -11.84 -7.72
CA PRO A 54 9.61 -10.42 -7.75
C PRO A 54 8.79 -10.05 -8.99
N PHE A 55 7.76 -9.24 -8.80
CA PHE A 55 6.95 -8.66 -9.85
C PHE A 55 6.73 -7.17 -9.57
N SER A 56 6.35 -6.46 -10.62
CA SER A 56 6.00 -5.05 -10.57
C SER A 56 4.50 -4.93 -10.61
N ALA A 57 3.91 -4.13 -9.72
CA ALA A 57 2.48 -3.86 -9.74
C ALA A 57 2.19 -2.43 -9.31
N ILE A 58 1.03 -1.96 -9.72
CA ILE A 58 0.49 -0.68 -9.28
C ILE A 58 -0.58 -1.00 -8.24
N LEU A 59 -0.48 -0.40 -7.06
CA LEU A 59 -1.53 -0.49 -6.06
C LEU A 59 -2.50 0.66 -6.30
N VAL A 60 -3.76 0.32 -6.48
CA VAL A 60 -4.83 1.32 -6.55
C VAL A 60 -5.66 1.20 -5.29
N LEU A 61 -5.87 2.31 -4.61
CA LEU A 61 -6.91 2.36 -3.59
C LEU A 61 -8.25 2.35 -4.32
N GLN A 62 -8.93 1.20 -4.24
CA GLN A 62 -10.32 1.13 -4.66
C GLN A 62 -11.20 1.98 -3.76
N ASP A 63 -10.84 2.08 -2.49
CA ASP A 63 -11.72 2.70 -1.52
C ASP A 63 -10.92 3.59 -0.56
N LYS A 64 -11.04 4.90 -0.75
CA LYS A 64 -10.34 5.92 0.06
C LYS A 64 -10.87 5.97 1.49
N THR A 65 -12.08 5.48 1.72
CA THR A 65 -12.75 5.41 3.03
C THR A 65 -12.33 4.19 3.83
N THR A 66 -12.24 3.01 3.22
CA THR A 66 -11.90 1.75 3.92
C THR A 66 -10.44 1.32 3.77
N GLY A 67 -9.67 1.95 2.86
CA GLY A 67 -8.28 1.56 2.59
C GLY A 67 -8.14 0.26 1.81
N LYS A 68 -9.21 -0.22 1.15
CA LYS A 68 -9.14 -1.38 0.25
C LYS A 68 -8.23 -1.05 -0.93
N VAL A 69 -7.16 -1.84 -1.05
CA VAL A 69 -6.23 -1.85 -2.18
C VAL A 69 -6.55 -3.03 -3.09
N GLY A 70 -6.62 -2.75 -4.38
CA GLY A 70 -6.85 -3.72 -5.46
C GLY A 70 -5.79 -3.61 -6.54
#